data_AF-A0A7J6VUU6-F1
#
_entry.id   AF-A0A7J6VUU6-F1
#
_cell.length_a   1.000
_cell.length_b   1.000
_cell.length_c   1.000
_cell.angle_alpha   90.00
_cell.angle_beta   90.00
_cell.angle_gamma   90.00
#
_symmetry.space_group_name_H-M   'P 1'
#
loop_
_entity.id
_entity.type
_entity.pdbx_description
1 polymer ?
#
loop_
_entity_poly.entity_id
_entity_poly.type
_entity_poly.pdbx_seq_one_letter_code
_entity_poly.pdbx_strand_id
1 'polypeptide(L)' 'AVQNVNAIIGPTLIGKDLAKQTEIDNFMVQPLNGTVNEWGWCKKKLGANAILVVSLAVWKAGAVVNKLPFYK' A
#
# COMPACT_ATOMS: atom_id res chain seq x y z
N ALA A 1 5.77 0.94 -12.88
CA ALA A 1 5.63 0.51 -11.46
C ALA A 1 6.48 1.36 -10.52
N VAL A 2 7.82 1.35 -10.64
CA VAL A 2 8.72 2.13 -9.75
C VAL A 2 8.41 3.63 -9.74
N GLN A 3 8.17 4.23 -10.91
CA GLN A 3 7.78 5.64 -11.01
C GLN A 3 6.47 5.95 -10.27
N ASN A 4 5.47 5.07 -10.35
CA ASN A 4 4.21 5.23 -9.61
C ASN A 4 4.43 5.17 -8.09
N VAL A 5 5.35 4.31 -7.63
CA VAL A 5 5.72 4.24 -6.21
C VAL A 5 6.32 5.58 -5.76
N ASN A 6 7.31 6.09 -6.49
CA ASN A 6 8.04 7.29 -6.08
C ASN A 6 7.25 8.59 -6.25
N ALA A 7 6.45 8.70 -7.32
CA ALA A 7 5.77 9.95 -7.67
C ALA A 7 4.35 10.06 -7.09
N ILE A 8 3.68 8.92 -6.81
CA ILE A 8 2.27 8.90 -6.42
C ILE A 8 2.10 8.25 -5.06
N ILE A 9 2.49 6.97 -4.92
CA ILE A 9 2.17 6.20 -3.70
C ILE A 9 2.93 6.76 -2.49
N GLY A 10 4.25 6.92 -2.59
CA GLY A 10 5.11 7.39 -1.49
C GLY A 10 4.63 8.69 -0.85
N PRO A 11 4.43 9.79 -1.60
CA PRO A 11 3.94 11.05 -1.06
C PRO A 11 2.57 10.93 -0.37
N THR A 12 1.68 10.08 -0.88
CA THR A 12 0.33 9.92 -0.33
C THR A 12 0.26 9.11 0.96
N LEU A 13 1.33 8.40 1.31
CA LEU A 13 1.43 7.63 2.56
C LEU A 13 2.07 8.42 3.71
N ILE A 14 2.61 9.60 3.43
CA ILE A 14 3.21 10.46 4.47
C ILE A 14 2.12 10.89 5.47
N GLY A 15 2.41 10.71 6.76
CA GLY A 15 1.48 11.06 7.84
C GLY A 15 0.40 10.03 8.13
N LYS A 16 0.37 8.88 7.43
CA LYS A 16 -0.52 7.76 7.77
C LYS A 16 0.05 6.93 8.91
N ASP A 17 -0.85 6.37 9.70
CA ASP A 17 -0.52 5.49 10.81
C ASP A 17 -0.12 4.09 10.32
N LEU A 18 1.13 3.71 10.57
CA LEU A 18 1.70 2.41 10.20
C LEU A 18 1.01 1.23 10.91
N ALA A 19 0.33 1.46 12.04
CA ALA A 19 -0.41 0.41 12.73
C ALA A 19 -1.69 0.01 11.97
N LYS A 20 -2.19 0.86 11.07
CA LYS A 20 -3.44 0.65 10.34
C LYS A 20 -3.21 0.12 8.93
N GLN A 21 -2.59 -1.05 8.84
CA GLN A 21 -2.26 -1.71 7.56
C GLN A 21 -3.47 -1.80 6.62
N THR A 22 -4.62 -2.27 7.12
CA THR A 22 -5.86 -2.40 6.33
C THR A 22 -6.35 -1.07 5.76
N GLU A 23 -6.19 0.03 6.51
CA GLU A 23 -6.58 1.36 6.06
C GLU A 23 -5.65 1.85 4.93
N ILE A 24 -4.35 1.62 5.07
CA ILE A 24 -3.34 1.95 4.06
C ILE A 24 -3.57 1.14 2.77
N ASP A 25 -3.82 -0.16 2.89
CA ASP A 25 -4.06 -1.04 1.74
C ASP A 25 -5.35 -0.67 1.01
N ASN A 26 -6.43 -0.44 1.75
CA ASN A 26 -7.69 0.01 1.17
C ASN A 26 -7.53 1.38 0.50
N PHE A 27 -6.78 2.30 1.11
CA PHE A 27 -6.49 3.60 0.52
C PHE A 27 -5.72 3.48 -0.81
N MET A 28 -4.72 2.59 -0.88
CA MET A 28 -3.97 2.38 -2.12
C MET A 28 -4.82 1.73 -3.23
N VAL A 29 -5.72 0.82 -2.87
CA VAL A 29 -6.52 0.05 -3.86
C VAL A 29 -7.75 0.83 -4.34
N GLN A 30 -8.47 1.48 -3.42
CA GLN A 30 -9.75 2.12 -3.68
C GLN A 30 -9.58 3.58 -4.15
N PRO A 31 -9.31 4.60 -3.28
CA PRO A 31 -9.24 5.99 -3.73
C PRO A 31 -8.01 6.30 -4.59
N LEU A 32 -6.84 5.68 -4.33
CA LEU A 32 -5.62 6.03 -5.05
C LEU A 32 -5.55 5.37 -6.44
N ASN A 33 -5.82 4.06 -6.52
CA ASN A 33 -5.81 3.34 -7.79
C ASN A 33 -7.14 3.43 -8.54
N GLY A 34 -8.28 3.23 -7.88
CA GLY A 34 -9.62 3.45 -8.43
C GLY A 34 -10.07 2.51 -9.54
N THR A 35 -9.24 1.59 -10.02
CA THR A 35 -9.61 0.73 -11.16
C THR A 35 -10.41 -0.49 -10.69
N VAL A 36 -11.58 -0.70 -11.28
CA VAL A 36 -12.50 -1.82 -11.02
C VAL A 36 -12.73 -2.60 -12.32
N ASN A 37 -12.89 -3.91 -12.22
CA ASN A 37 -13.44 -4.79 -13.26
C ASN A 37 -14.69 -5.50 -12.72
N GLU A 38 -15.30 -6.36 -13.52
CA GLU A 38 -16.51 -7.14 -13.16
C GLU A 38 -16.34 -8.02 -11.91
N TRP A 39 -15.10 -8.26 -11.48
CA TRP A 39 -14.72 -9.13 -10.36
C TRP A 39 -14.13 -8.36 -9.16
N GLY A 40 -14.08 -7.01 -9.21
CA GLY A 40 -13.59 -6.15 -8.15
C GLY A 40 -12.41 -5.24 -8.54
N TRP A 41 -11.57 -4.88 -7.57
CA TRP A 41 -10.52 -3.86 -7.75
C TRP A 41 -9.31 -4.40 -8.53
N CYS A 42 -9.16 -3.97 -9.78
CA CYS A 42 -8.21 -4.54 -10.73
C CYS A 42 -6.79 -3.93 -10.73
N LYS A 43 -6.46 -3.02 -9.79
CA LYS A 43 -5.09 -2.49 -9.55
C LYS A 43 -4.29 -2.07 -10.81
N LYS A 44 -4.96 -1.74 -11.92
CA LYS A 44 -4.36 -1.65 -13.26
C LYS A 44 -3.61 -0.33 -13.47
N LYS A 45 -4.08 0.77 -12.86
CA LYS A 45 -3.51 2.11 -13.03
C LYS A 45 -2.15 2.24 -12.33
N LEU A 46 -2.06 1.83 -11.08
CA LEU A 46 -0.81 1.87 -10.32
C LEU A 46 0.05 0.63 -10.54
N GLY A 47 -0.59 -0.50 -10.85
CA GLY A 47 0.01 -1.81 -10.99
C GLY A 47 -0.03 -2.58 -9.67
N ALA A 48 -0.51 -3.83 -9.70
CA ALA A 48 -0.59 -4.69 -8.52
C ALA A 48 0.77 -4.85 -7.83
N ASN A 49 1.85 -4.97 -8.60
CA ASN A 49 3.21 -5.11 -8.09
C ASN A 49 3.66 -3.87 -7.30
N ALA A 50 3.27 -2.66 -7.73
CA ALA A 50 3.61 -1.44 -7.01
C ALA A 50 2.89 -1.36 -5.66
N ILE A 51 1.60 -1.67 -5.63
CA ILE A 51 0.79 -1.66 -4.41
C ILE A 51 1.29 -2.73 -3.43
N LEU A 52 1.54 -3.95 -3.91
CA LEU A 52 1.99 -5.06 -3.07
C LEU A 52 3.35 -4.79 -2.41
N VAL A 53 4.32 -4.28 -3.17
CA VAL A 53 5.66 -3.99 -2.63
C VAL A 53 5.61 -2.91 -1.56
N VAL A 54 4.80 -1.87 -1.76
CA VAL A 54 4.62 -0.81 -0.76
C VAL A 54 3.88 -1.31 0.47
N SER A 55 2.82 -2.11 0.29
CA SER A 55 2.07 -2.75 1.38
C SER A 55 2.99 -3.57 2.30
N LEU A 56 3.86 -4.39 1.70
CA LEU A 56 4.84 -5.19 2.45
C LEU A 56 5.89 -4.32 3.16
N ALA A 57 6.32 -3.22 2.54
CA ALA A 57 7.27 -2.29 3.16
C ALA A 57 6.66 -1.60 4.39
N VAL A 58 5.40 -1.17 4.30
CA VAL A 58 4.64 -0.58 5.42
C VAL A 58 4.49 -1.57 6.56
N TRP A 59 4.10 -2.82 6.26
CA TRP A 59 3.97 -3.85 7.29
C TRP A 59 5.30 -4.15 7.98
N LYS A 60 6.40 -4.28 7.22
CA LYS A 60 7.74 -4.43 7.79
C LYS A 60 8.12 -3.25 8.68
N ALA A 61 7.84 -2.02 8.26
CA ALA A 61 8.09 -0.84 9.07
C ALA A 61 7.26 -0.86 10.37
N GLY A 62 5.99 -1.24 10.30
CA GLY A 62 5.12 -1.41 11.47
C GLY A 62 5.63 -2.46 12.45
N ALA A 63 6.13 -3.59 11.95
CA ALA A 63 6.75 -4.63 12.78
C ALA A 63 8.01 -4.10 13.51
N VAL A 64 8.86 -3.35 12.81
CA VAL A 64 10.05 -2.71 13.39
C VAL A 64 9.67 -1.68 14.48
N VAL A 65 8.68 -0.83 14.22
CA VAL A 65 8.20 0.17 15.19
C VAL A 65 7.63 -0.51 16.44
N ASN A 66 6.87 -1.59 16.26
CA ASN A 66 6.29 -2.36 17.36
C ASN A 66 7.28 -3.31 18.02
N LYS A 67 8.53 -3.41 17.54
CA LYS A 67 9.56 -4.37 17.98
C LYS A 67 9.06 -5.82 17.96
N LEU A 68 8.16 -6.13 17.02
CA LEU A 68 7.62 -7.46 16.81
C LEU A 68 8.31 -8.09 15.60
N PRO A 69 8.57 -9.39 15.62
CA PRO A 69 9.04 -10.08 14.43
C PRO A 69 7.92 -10.14 13.38
N PHE A 70 8.28 -9.97 12.11
CA PHE A 70 7.36 -9.83 10.97
C PHE A 70 6.32 -10.95 10.79
N TYR A 71 6.56 -12.13 11.37
CA TYR A 71 5.65 -13.28 11.27
C TYR A 71 4.54 -13.29 12.34
N LYS A 72 4.54 -12.34 13.27
CA LYS A 72 3.52 -12.17 14.32
C LYS A 72 2.63 -10.98 14.00
#